data_AF-A0AAE3GW73-F1
#
_entry.id   AF-A0AAE3GW73-F1
#
_cell.length_a   1.000
_cell.length_b   1.000
_cell.length_c   1.000
_cell.angle_alpha   90.00
_cell.angle_beta   90.00
_cell.angle_gamma   90.00
#
_symmetry.space_group_name_H-M   'P 1'
#
loop_
_entity.id
_entity.type
_entity.pdbx_description
1 polymer ?
#
loop_
_entity_poly.entity_id
_entity_poly.type
_entity_poly.pdbx_seq_one_letter_code
_entity_poly.pdbx_strand_id
1 'polypeptide(L)'
;GLALNDKLQTTNYRIYGCGDLVGGGYGANIAQYQASIALKNALFAPLFKVNYRGIPRTVFTQPQLARVGLTEEEARQDYGKNVWVVRQYFKTLDKGQILGETTGFCKFVIRQNGEILGASIVGVEASELIGAIALSIQHKIKVGDIADLPQVSPTFAEILQKTALEWRRQRLRRNQTLQNLLEGFFNWRRGWSK
;
A
#
# COMPACT_ATOMS: atom_id res chain seq x y z
N GLY A 1 4.84 7.77 26.56
CA GLY A 1 4.69 6.31 26.52
C GLY A 1 5.77 5.68 27.38
N LEU A 2 5.59 4.41 27.76
CA LEU A 2 6.59 3.57 28.40
C LEU A 2 7.71 3.26 27.41
N ALA A 3 8.97 3.38 27.84
CA ALA A 3 10.12 3.05 26.99
C ALA A 3 10.23 1.53 26.81
N LEU A 4 10.08 1.06 25.57
CA LEU A 4 10.20 -0.34 25.18
C LEU A 4 11.18 -0.48 24.02
N ASN A 5 11.86 -1.63 23.94
CA ASN A 5 12.62 -2.00 22.75
C ASN A 5 11.72 -2.56 21.63
N ASP A 6 12.28 -2.88 20.46
CA ASP A 6 11.55 -3.43 19.30
C ASP A 6 10.82 -4.77 19.57
N LYS A 7 11.11 -5.41 20.70
CA LYS A 7 10.52 -6.67 21.15
C LYS A 7 9.41 -6.44 22.18
N LEU A 8 9.03 -5.18 22.41
CA LEU A 8 8.03 -4.74 23.38
C LEU A 8 8.42 -4.99 24.84
N GLN A 9 9.72 -5.08 25.12
CA GLN A 9 10.27 -5.36 26.44
C GLN A 9 10.74 -4.07 27.11
N THR A 10 10.48 -3.93 28.41
CA THR A 10 10.96 -2.80 29.22
C THR A 10 12.44 -2.96 29.58
N THR A 11 12.99 -2.03 30.39
CA THR A 11 14.30 -2.18 31.03
C THR A 11 14.36 -3.38 31.97
N ASN A 12 13.22 -3.83 32.51
CA ASN A 12 13.12 -5.12 33.19
C ASN A 12 12.78 -6.23 32.17
N TYR A 13 13.68 -7.19 32.02
CA TYR A 13 13.56 -8.26 31.01
C TYR A 13 12.32 -9.17 31.18
N ARG A 14 11.65 -9.12 32.33
CA ARG A 14 10.43 -9.90 32.61
C ARG A 14 9.13 -9.15 32.35
N ILE A 15 9.21 -7.84 32.04
CA ILE A 15 8.05 -6.98 31.87
C ILE A 15 7.97 -6.52 30.41
N TYR A 16 6.79 -6.73 29.82
CA TYR A 16 6.46 -6.37 28.44
C TYR A 16 5.27 -5.41 28.43
N GLY A 17 5.14 -4.63 27.35
CA GLY A 17 4.06 -3.67 27.17
C GLY A 17 3.49 -3.67 25.76
N CYS A 18 2.19 -3.41 25.63
CA CYS A 18 1.50 -3.32 24.34
C CYS A 18 0.34 -2.33 24.40
N GLY A 19 -0.12 -1.87 23.25
CA GLY A 19 -1.23 -0.92 23.13
C GLY A 19 -0.79 0.52 23.37
N ASP A 20 -1.73 1.34 23.83
CA ASP A 20 -1.58 2.80 23.88
C ASP A 20 -0.44 3.27 24.80
N LEU A 21 -0.07 2.45 25.80
CA LEU A 21 1.04 2.75 26.70
C LEU A 21 2.40 2.79 25.99
N VAL A 22 2.57 2.12 24.85
CA VAL A 22 3.84 2.06 24.09
C VAL A 22 4.15 3.40 23.40
N GLY A 23 3.13 4.18 23.05
CA GLY A 23 3.27 5.33 22.15
C GLY A 23 3.54 4.91 20.69
N GLY A 24 3.29 5.81 19.74
CA GLY A 24 3.66 5.59 18.32
C GLY A 24 2.60 4.95 17.40
N GLY A 25 1.41 4.61 17.91
CA GLY A 25 0.31 4.18 17.04
C GLY A 25 -0.99 3.91 17.78
N TYR A 26 -2.03 4.67 17.45
CA TYR A 26 -3.38 4.50 17.96
C TYR A 26 -4.16 3.53 17.07
N GLY A 27 -4.82 2.53 17.66
CA GLY A 27 -5.71 1.62 16.96
C GLY A 27 -5.76 0.22 17.56
N ALA A 28 -6.96 -0.35 17.69
CA ALA A 28 -7.18 -1.67 18.29
C ALA A 28 -6.41 -2.79 17.56
N ASN A 29 -6.29 -2.70 16.23
CA ASN A 29 -5.52 -3.65 15.42
C ASN A 29 -4.01 -3.62 15.75
N ILE A 30 -3.46 -2.43 16.01
CA ILE A 30 -2.05 -2.26 16.42
C ILE A 30 -1.84 -2.86 17.81
N ALA A 31 -2.74 -2.57 18.75
CA ALA A 31 -2.68 -3.09 20.11
C ALA A 31 -2.73 -4.63 20.14
N GLN A 32 -3.62 -5.24 19.36
CA GLN A 32 -3.72 -6.70 19.23
C GLN A 32 -2.45 -7.31 18.61
N TYR A 33 -1.92 -6.69 17.55
CA TYR A 33 -0.67 -7.15 16.94
C TYR A 33 0.50 -7.09 17.93
N GLN A 34 0.64 -5.98 18.65
CA GLN A 34 1.65 -5.82 19.69
C GLN A 34 1.46 -6.84 20.82
N ALA A 35 0.24 -7.06 21.29
CA ALA A 35 -0.07 -8.06 22.31
C ALA A 35 0.39 -9.46 21.86
N SER A 36 0.15 -9.82 20.59
CA SER A 36 0.59 -11.12 20.06
C SER A 36 2.11 -11.29 20.08
N ILE A 37 2.88 -10.22 19.85
CA ILE A 37 4.35 -10.24 19.87
C ILE A 37 4.86 -10.25 21.30
N ALA A 38 4.30 -9.40 22.17
CA ALA A 38 4.65 -9.34 23.58
C ALA A 38 4.40 -10.69 24.25
N LEU A 39 3.27 -11.35 23.98
CA LEU A 39 2.95 -12.67 24.50
C LEU A 39 3.94 -13.73 24.03
N LYS A 40 4.27 -13.76 22.74
CA LYS A 40 5.27 -14.69 22.18
C LYS A 40 6.65 -14.49 22.83
N ASN A 41 7.07 -13.23 23.00
CA ASN A 41 8.36 -12.93 23.60
C ASN A 41 8.41 -13.20 25.12
N ALA A 42 7.28 -13.01 25.81
CA ALA A 42 7.17 -13.25 27.25
C ALA A 42 7.12 -14.74 27.60
N LEU A 43 6.42 -15.56 26.80
CA LEU A 43 6.26 -17.00 27.05
C LEU A 43 7.40 -17.86 26.50
N PHE A 44 8.03 -17.43 25.41
CA PHE A 44 9.11 -18.17 24.77
C PHE A 44 10.42 -17.40 24.92
N ALA A 45 11.06 -17.05 23.81
CA ALA A 45 12.26 -16.24 23.79
C ALA A 45 11.98 -14.88 23.13
N PRO A 46 12.65 -13.80 23.58
CA PRO A 46 12.51 -12.47 22.99
C PRO A 46 13.20 -12.40 21.63
N LEU A 47 12.60 -13.04 20.62
CA LEU A 47 13.11 -13.15 19.26
C LEU A 47 12.26 -12.36 18.27
N PHE A 48 10.97 -12.16 18.57
CA PHE A 48 10.03 -11.52 17.67
C PHE A 48 10.11 -10.01 17.81
N LYS A 49 10.21 -9.30 16.67
CA LYS A 49 10.23 -7.84 16.62
C LYS A 49 8.96 -7.32 15.99
N VAL A 50 8.54 -6.13 16.41
CA VAL A 50 7.40 -5.44 15.81
C VAL A 50 7.80 -4.87 14.46
N ASN A 51 6.97 -5.12 13.44
CA ASN A 51 7.11 -4.50 12.12
C ASN A 51 5.88 -3.65 11.80
N TYR A 52 6.01 -2.34 11.91
CA TYR A 52 4.92 -1.40 11.67
C TYR A 52 4.65 -1.08 10.19
N ARG A 53 5.55 -1.43 9.26
CA ARG A 53 5.47 -0.99 7.85
C ARG A 53 4.18 -1.45 7.16
N GLY A 54 3.69 -2.64 7.51
CA GLY A 54 2.53 -3.27 6.89
C GLY A 54 1.25 -3.19 7.73
N ILE A 55 1.16 -2.28 8.71
CA ILE A 55 -0.03 -2.18 9.56
C ILE A 55 -0.93 -1.05 9.06
N PRO A 56 -2.15 -1.36 8.59
CA PRO A 56 -3.07 -0.34 8.10
C PRO A 56 -3.67 0.46 9.24
N ARG A 57 -4.04 1.71 8.96
CA ARG A 57 -4.77 2.62 9.84
C ARG A 57 -5.94 3.21 9.08
N THR A 58 -7.09 3.30 9.74
CA THR A 58 -8.34 3.72 9.11
C THR A 58 -9.10 4.69 10.01
N VAL A 59 -9.72 5.69 9.39
CA VAL A 59 -10.72 6.57 9.99
C VAL A 59 -12.04 6.32 9.28
N PHE A 60 -13.07 5.94 10.05
CA PHE A 60 -14.38 5.50 9.54
C PHE A 60 -15.34 6.66 9.29
N THR A 61 -14.87 7.71 8.63
CA THR A 61 -15.73 8.79 8.10
C THR A 61 -16.46 8.32 6.84
N GLN A 62 -17.34 9.17 6.30
CA GLN A 62 -17.97 8.95 5.01
C GLN A 62 -17.59 10.09 4.04
N PRO A 63 -16.78 9.82 3.00
CA PRO A 63 -16.10 8.54 2.69
C PRO A 63 -15.01 8.16 3.71
N GLN A 64 -14.64 6.88 3.73
CA GLN A 64 -13.62 6.36 4.65
C GLN A 64 -12.22 6.82 4.22
N LEU A 65 -11.30 6.89 5.18
CA LEU A 65 -9.89 7.18 4.94
C LEU A 65 -9.03 6.05 5.49
N ALA A 66 -8.21 5.44 4.66
CA ALA A 66 -7.29 4.37 5.05
C ALA A 66 -5.87 4.62 4.53
N ARG A 67 -4.87 4.22 5.30
CA ARG A 67 -3.45 4.29 4.91
C ARG A 67 -2.65 3.11 5.43
N VAL A 68 -1.57 2.78 4.74
CA VAL A 68 -0.55 1.82 5.20
C VAL A 68 0.82 2.24 4.67
N GLY A 69 1.88 1.90 5.41
CA GLY A 69 3.25 2.20 5.02
C GLY A 69 3.60 3.70 5.06
N LEU A 70 4.60 4.06 4.26
CA LEU A 70 5.17 5.41 4.21
C LEU A 70 4.25 6.38 3.46
N THR A 71 4.20 7.61 3.96
CA THR A 71 3.67 8.74 3.20
C THR A 71 4.60 9.12 2.05
N GLU A 72 4.11 9.94 1.13
CA GLU A 72 4.92 10.47 0.03
C GLU A 72 6.11 11.31 0.54
N GLU A 73 5.90 12.06 1.62
CA GLU A 73 6.93 12.90 2.23
C GLU A 73 8.00 12.04 2.91
N GLU A 74 7.59 11.11 3.77
CA GLU A 74 8.49 10.13 4.42
C GLU A 74 9.29 9.34 3.38
N ALA A 75 8.63 8.83 2.33
CA ALA A 75 9.30 8.08 1.28
C ALA A 75 10.31 8.95 0.50
N ARG A 76 10.00 10.22 0.24
CA ARG A 76 10.94 11.13 -0.44
C ARG A 76 12.11 11.51 0.45
N GLN A 77 11.91 11.61 1.76
CA GLN A 77 13.01 11.78 2.72
C GLN A 77 13.94 10.56 2.69
N ASP A 78 13.39 9.35 2.70
CA ASP A 78 14.17 8.10 2.74
C ASP A 78 14.83 7.73 1.41
N TYR A 79 14.17 7.98 0.27
CA TYR A 79 14.58 7.44 -1.04
C TYR A 79 14.76 8.50 -2.13
N GLY A 80 14.46 9.78 -1.85
CA GLY A 80 14.66 10.89 -2.79
C GLY A 80 13.96 10.71 -4.13
N LYS A 81 14.72 10.85 -5.22
CA LYS A 81 14.21 10.77 -6.61
C LYS A 81 13.79 9.36 -7.03
N ASN A 82 14.08 8.34 -6.22
CA ASN A 82 13.70 6.95 -6.52
C ASN A 82 12.22 6.64 -6.19
N VAL A 83 11.45 7.64 -5.76
CA VAL A 83 10.03 7.50 -5.43
C VAL A 83 9.13 7.90 -6.61
N TRP A 84 8.15 7.06 -6.86
CA TRP A 84 7.05 7.25 -7.80
C TRP A 84 5.76 7.35 -7.01
N VAL A 85 4.89 8.26 -7.43
CA VAL A 85 3.57 8.45 -6.83
C VAL A 85 2.53 8.37 -7.93
N VAL A 86 1.59 7.45 -7.77
CA VAL A 86 0.49 7.25 -8.72
C VAL A 86 -0.82 7.33 -8.01
N ARG A 87 -1.84 7.83 -8.71
CA ARG A 87 -3.17 8.08 -8.16
C ARG A 87 -4.22 7.69 -9.18
N GLN A 88 -5.29 7.07 -8.69
CA GLN A 88 -6.50 6.82 -9.46
C GLN A 88 -7.72 7.24 -8.66
N TYR A 89 -8.79 7.65 -9.35
CA TYR A 89 -9.98 8.21 -8.74
C TYR A 89 -11.17 7.27 -8.83
N PHE A 90 -12.03 7.24 -7.80
CA PHE A 90 -13.22 6.38 -7.76
C PHE A 90 -14.21 6.71 -8.90
N LYS A 91 -14.28 7.98 -9.33
CA LYS A 91 -15.04 8.40 -10.53
C LYS A 91 -14.65 7.71 -11.85
N THR A 92 -13.52 7.00 -11.89
CA THR A 92 -13.07 6.24 -13.08
C THR A 92 -13.46 4.76 -13.02
N LEU A 93 -14.16 4.33 -11.96
CA LEU A 93 -14.64 2.98 -11.80
C LEU A 93 -16.10 2.90 -12.24
N ASP A 94 -16.43 1.86 -13.01
CA ASP A 94 -17.80 1.63 -13.46
C ASP A 94 -18.71 1.37 -12.26
N LYS A 95 -18.25 0.60 -11.26
CA LYS A 95 -18.99 0.39 -10.01
C LYS A 95 -19.30 1.69 -9.27
N GLY A 96 -18.33 2.62 -9.25
CA GLY A 96 -18.51 3.94 -8.64
C GLY A 96 -19.53 4.80 -9.37
N GLN A 97 -19.58 4.72 -10.71
CA GLN A 97 -20.61 5.38 -11.50
C GLN A 97 -21.99 4.74 -11.28
N ILE A 98 -22.08 3.41 -11.29
CA ILE A 98 -23.33 2.65 -11.12
C ILE A 98 -23.98 2.95 -9.77
N LEU A 99 -23.18 3.05 -8.69
CA LEU A 99 -23.69 3.27 -7.33
C LEU A 99 -23.66 4.73 -6.88
N GLY A 100 -23.19 5.67 -7.70
CA GLY A 100 -22.98 7.07 -7.30
C GLY A 100 -21.79 7.31 -6.36
N GLU A 101 -21.06 6.26 -5.97
CA GLU A 101 -19.88 6.31 -5.09
C GLU A 101 -18.61 6.70 -5.86
N THR A 102 -18.57 7.96 -6.32
CA THR A 102 -17.49 8.47 -7.18
C THR A 102 -16.43 9.29 -6.44
N THR A 103 -16.69 9.61 -5.18
CA THR A 103 -15.84 10.48 -4.35
C THR A 103 -14.58 9.76 -3.87
N GLY A 104 -13.44 10.42 -4.05
CA GLY A 104 -12.17 10.01 -3.47
C GLY A 104 -11.18 9.40 -4.48
N PHE A 105 -10.11 8.82 -3.95
CA PHE A 105 -8.97 8.32 -4.72
C PHE A 105 -8.21 7.20 -3.99
N CYS A 106 -7.44 6.44 -4.75
CA CYS A 106 -6.38 5.57 -4.28
C CYS A 106 -5.03 6.15 -4.72
N LYS A 107 -4.05 6.18 -3.80
CA LYS A 107 -2.69 6.65 -4.03
C LYS A 107 -1.70 5.58 -3.60
N PHE A 108 -0.77 5.22 -4.48
CA PHE A 108 0.39 4.40 -4.13
C PHE A 108 1.67 5.23 -4.13
N VAL A 109 2.54 4.92 -3.17
CA VAL A 109 3.91 5.40 -3.07
C VAL A 109 4.82 4.21 -3.33
N ILE A 110 5.61 4.29 -4.40
CA ILE A 110 6.30 3.14 -4.99
C ILE A 110 7.76 3.50 -5.21
N ARG A 111 8.69 2.59 -4.92
CA ARG A 111 10.08 2.75 -5.29
C ARG A 111 10.31 2.39 -6.76
N GLN A 112 11.32 2.95 -7.40
CA GLN A 112 11.61 2.74 -8.83
C GLN A 112 11.73 1.25 -9.25
N ASN A 113 12.11 0.36 -8.33
CA ASN A 113 12.19 -1.09 -8.54
C ASN A 113 10.82 -1.81 -8.51
N GLY A 114 9.72 -1.10 -8.25
CA GLY A 114 8.36 -1.62 -8.14
C GLY A 114 7.93 -2.02 -6.73
N GLU A 115 8.76 -1.83 -5.71
CA GLU A 115 8.41 -2.05 -4.30
C GLU A 115 7.37 -1.03 -3.83
N ILE A 116 6.30 -1.50 -3.19
CA ILE A 116 5.27 -0.64 -2.62
C ILE A 116 5.75 -0.18 -1.24
N LEU A 117 5.92 1.13 -1.08
CA LEU A 117 6.36 1.75 0.17
C LEU A 117 5.18 2.13 1.06
N GLY A 118 4.05 2.47 0.45
CA GLY A 118 2.82 2.83 1.17
C GLY A 118 1.65 3.12 0.23
N ALA A 119 0.48 3.26 0.82
CA ALA A 119 -0.73 3.63 0.13
C ALA A 119 -1.66 4.48 1.00
N SER A 120 -2.52 5.25 0.33
CA SER A 120 -3.61 6.00 0.96
C SER A 120 -4.85 5.87 0.08
N ILE A 121 -5.99 5.55 0.70
CA ILE A 121 -7.28 5.40 0.03
C ILE A 121 -8.27 6.31 0.75
N VAL A 122 -8.98 7.12 -0.03
CA VAL A 122 -10.15 7.87 0.42
C VAL A 122 -11.28 7.43 -0.47
N GLY A 123 -12.35 6.87 0.07
CA GLY A 123 -13.46 6.37 -0.73
C GLY A 123 -14.33 5.35 0.00
N VAL A 124 -15.29 4.81 -0.71
CA VAL A 124 -16.11 3.69 -0.25
C VAL A 124 -15.23 2.47 -0.01
N GLU A 125 -15.51 1.74 1.07
CA GLU A 125 -14.79 0.51 1.48
C GLU A 125 -13.26 0.67 1.62
N ALA A 126 -12.74 1.87 1.86
CA ALA A 126 -11.30 2.10 2.02
C ALA A 126 -10.67 1.22 3.12
N SER A 127 -11.43 0.92 4.18
CA SER A 127 -11.02 0.03 5.28
C SER A 127 -10.72 -1.40 4.83
N GLU A 128 -11.50 -1.92 3.87
CA GLU A 128 -11.34 -3.27 3.32
C GLU A 128 -10.25 -3.28 2.24
N LEU A 129 -10.27 -2.29 1.35
CA LEU A 129 -9.35 -2.20 0.23
C LEU A 129 -7.89 -2.06 0.66
N ILE A 130 -7.62 -1.33 1.76
CA ILE A 130 -6.25 -1.11 2.24
C ILE A 130 -5.58 -2.42 2.69
N GLY A 131 -6.37 -3.43 3.10
CA GLY A 131 -5.86 -4.72 3.59
C GLY A 131 -5.02 -5.46 2.55
N ALA A 132 -5.45 -5.45 1.28
CA ALA A 132 -4.70 -6.05 0.18
C ALA A 132 -3.31 -5.40 -0.01
N ILE A 133 -3.22 -4.08 0.17
CA ILE A 133 -1.95 -3.36 0.07
C ILE A 133 -1.08 -3.58 1.31
N ALA A 134 -1.69 -3.67 2.50
CA ALA A 134 -0.98 -4.03 3.72
C ALA A 134 -0.31 -5.41 3.57
N LEU A 135 -1.04 -6.40 3.06
CA LEU A 135 -0.49 -7.73 2.74
C LEU A 135 0.65 -7.63 1.72
N SER A 136 0.45 -6.85 0.66
CA SER A 136 1.46 -6.65 -0.40
C SER A 136 2.77 -6.08 0.15
N ILE A 137 2.70 -5.10 1.06
CA ILE A 137 3.87 -4.52 1.72
C ILE A 137 4.55 -5.56 2.64
N GLN A 138 3.77 -6.32 3.42
CA GLN A 138 4.32 -7.35 4.32
C GLN A 138 5.08 -8.44 3.56
N HIS A 139 4.54 -8.86 2.40
CA HIS A 139 5.11 -9.93 1.59
C HIS A 139 6.00 -9.44 0.43
N LYS A 140 6.27 -8.13 0.36
CA LYS A 140 7.10 -7.50 -0.69
C LYS A 140 6.59 -7.81 -2.12
N ILE A 141 5.28 -7.93 -2.28
CA ILE A 141 4.63 -8.06 -3.59
C ILE A 141 4.87 -6.76 -4.36
N LYS A 142 5.27 -6.85 -5.62
CA LYS A 142 5.56 -5.67 -6.43
C LYS A 142 4.27 -5.10 -6.98
N VAL A 143 4.26 -3.79 -7.25
CA VAL A 143 3.14 -3.12 -7.92
C VAL A 143 2.86 -3.74 -9.30
N GLY A 144 3.88 -4.30 -9.95
CA GLY A 144 3.73 -5.02 -11.22
C GLY A 144 2.78 -6.21 -11.10
N ASP A 145 2.86 -6.96 -10.00
CA ASP A 145 2.03 -8.15 -9.76
C ASP A 145 0.57 -7.75 -9.52
N ILE A 146 0.32 -6.63 -8.82
CA ILE A 146 -1.02 -6.07 -8.65
C ILE A 146 -1.61 -5.62 -9.99
N ALA A 147 -0.79 -5.03 -10.87
CA ALA A 147 -1.22 -4.60 -12.19
C ALA A 147 -1.57 -5.78 -13.13
N ASP A 148 -0.98 -6.96 -12.93
CA ASP A 148 -1.24 -8.18 -13.70
C ASP A 148 -2.40 -9.01 -13.17
N LEU A 149 -2.88 -8.71 -11.96
CA LEU A 149 -3.96 -9.46 -11.32
C LEU A 149 -5.24 -9.36 -12.17
N PRO A 150 -5.86 -10.47 -12.60
CA PRO A 150 -7.14 -10.44 -13.31
C PRO A 150 -8.26 -10.13 -12.31
N GLN A 151 -8.58 -8.84 -12.18
CA GLN A 151 -9.57 -8.34 -11.23
C GLN A 151 -11.00 -8.60 -11.71
N VAL A 152 -11.88 -9.03 -10.80
CA VAL A 152 -13.33 -9.12 -11.04
C VAL A 152 -13.91 -7.71 -11.23
N SER A 153 -14.80 -7.57 -12.22
CA SER A 153 -15.45 -6.31 -12.58
C SER A 153 -16.96 -6.50 -12.78
N PRO A 154 -17.82 -5.52 -12.43
CA PRO A 154 -17.49 -4.25 -11.77
C PRO A 154 -17.33 -4.36 -10.25
N THR A 155 -16.17 -3.95 -9.70
CA THR A 155 -15.92 -3.89 -8.24
C THR A 155 -15.13 -2.65 -7.81
N PHE A 156 -15.23 -2.22 -6.54
CA PHE A 156 -14.40 -1.13 -6.02
C PHE A 156 -12.92 -1.51 -5.92
N ALA A 157 -12.62 -2.80 -5.76
CA ALA A 157 -11.26 -3.32 -5.71
C ALA A 157 -10.47 -3.12 -7.01
N GLU A 158 -11.13 -2.89 -8.14
CA GLU A 158 -10.49 -2.42 -9.38
C GLU A 158 -9.66 -1.16 -9.20
N ILE A 159 -9.94 -0.32 -8.20
CA ILE A 159 -9.13 0.86 -7.93
C ILE A 159 -7.67 0.50 -7.66
N LEU A 160 -7.38 -0.64 -7.03
CA LEU A 160 -6.03 -1.08 -6.73
C LEU A 160 -5.28 -1.46 -8.01
N GLN A 161 -5.93 -2.27 -8.86
CA GLN A 161 -5.38 -2.69 -10.15
C GLN A 161 -5.19 -1.48 -11.09
N LYS A 162 -6.20 -0.60 -11.22
CA LYS A 162 -6.11 0.60 -12.06
C LYS A 162 -5.03 1.57 -11.56
N THR A 163 -4.86 1.72 -10.24
CA THR A 163 -3.75 2.53 -9.66
C THR A 163 -2.39 1.91 -9.99
N ALA A 164 -2.26 0.58 -9.91
CA ALA A 164 -1.04 -0.13 -10.29
C ALA A 164 -0.73 -0.01 -11.80
N LEU A 165 -1.75 -0.07 -12.65
CA LEU A 165 -1.61 0.14 -14.11
C LEU A 165 -1.14 1.57 -14.43
N GLU A 166 -1.57 2.56 -13.67
CA GLU A 166 -1.10 3.94 -13.86
C GLU A 166 0.42 4.07 -13.64
N TRP A 167 1.00 3.29 -12.73
CA TRP A 167 2.46 3.19 -12.59
C TRP A 167 3.14 2.66 -13.86
N ARG A 168 2.58 1.62 -14.49
CA ARG A 168 3.11 1.11 -15.77
C ARG A 168 3.02 2.16 -16.87
N ARG A 169 1.88 2.85 -16.98
CA ARG A 169 1.68 3.92 -17.98
C ARG A 169 2.68 5.05 -17.78
N GLN A 170 2.88 5.53 -16.56
CA GLN A 170 3.87 6.58 -16.29
C GLN A 170 5.29 6.11 -16.58
N ARG A 171 5.63 4.85 -16.26
CA ARG A 171 6.94 4.27 -16.56
C ARG A 171 7.21 4.19 -18.06
N LEU A 172 6.22 3.78 -18.84
CA LEU A 172 6.31 3.77 -20.31
C LEU A 172 6.41 5.18 -20.89
N ARG A 173 5.59 6.13 -20.39
CA ARG A 173 5.60 7.55 -20.81
C ARG A 173 6.93 8.25 -20.56
N ARG A 174 7.67 7.88 -19.52
CA ARG A 174 9.00 8.44 -19.24
C ARG A 174 10.10 7.88 -20.16
N ASN A 175 9.86 6.80 -20.89
CA ASN A 175 10.87 6.16 -21.74
C ASN A 175 10.55 6.37 -23.22
N GLN A 176 10.88 7.56 -23.74
CA GLN A 176 10.59 7.95 -25.13
C GLN A 176 11.23 7.02 -26.15
N THR A 177 12.45 6.53 -25.89
CA THR A 177 13.14 5.58 -26.76
C THR A 177 12.38 4.26 -26.89
N LEU A 178 11.86 3.73 -25.79
CA LEU A 178 11.05 2.53 -25.81
C LEU A 178 9.73 2.76 -26.53
N GLN A 179 9.09 3.91 -26.36
CA GLN A 179 7.88 4.27 -27.09
C GLN A 179 8.12 4.27 -28.60
N ASN A 180 9.16 4.97 -29.06
CA ASN A 180 9.48 5.06 -30.49
C ASN A 180 9.81 3.68 -31.09
N LEU A 181 10.54 2.83 -30.35
CA LEU A 181 10.83 1.45 -30.76
C LEU A 181 9.57 0.60 -30.84
N LEU A 182 8.68 0.69 -29.84
CA LEU A 182 7.41 -0.03 -29.83
C LEU A 182 6.49 0.45 -30.95
N GLU A 183 6.42 1.75 -31.22
CA GLU A 183 5.66 2.30 -32.35
C GLU A 183 6.20 1.78 -33.68
N GLY A 184 7.52 1.77 -33.87
CA GLY A 184 8.15 1.19 -35.06
C GLY A 184 7.82 -0.30 -35.21
N PHE A 185 7.95 -1.07 -34.13
CA PHE A 185 7.60 -2.48 -34.09
C PHE A 185 6.11 -2.73 -34.38
N PHE A 186 5.20 -1.94 -33.79
CA PHE A 186 3.76 -2.07 -34.02
C PHE A 186 3.37 -1.61 -35.43
N ASN A 187 4.03 -0.59 -35.99
CA ASN A 187 3.83 -0.19 -37.38
C ASN A 187 4.28 -1.30 -38.33
N TRP A 188 5.45 -1.91 -38.07
CA TRP A 188 5.92 -3.06 -38.83
C TRP A 188 4.97 -4.26 -38.73
N ARG A 189 4.52 -4.62 -37.52
CA ARG A 189 3.59 -5.74 -37.29
C ARG A 189 2.22 -5.49 -37.91
N ARG A 190 1.73 -4.25 -37.90
CA ARG A 190 0.46 -3.86 -38.56
C ARG A 190 0.60 -3.73 -40.08
N GLY A 191 1.82 -3.63 -40.60
CA GLY A 191 2.12 -3.49 -42.03
C GLY A 191 1.95 -4.77 -42.86
N TRP A 192 1.45 -5.87 -42.29
CA TRP A 192 1.22 -7.14 -42.98
C TRP A 192 -0.15 -7.19 -43.67
N SER A 193 -0.45 -6.16 -44.46
CA SER A 193 -1.53 -6.17 -45.44
C SER A 193 -0.99 -5.59 -46.74
N LYS A 194 -0.29 -6.44 -47.48
CA LYS A 194 -0.15 -6.46 -48.95
C LYS A 194 0.49 -7.78 -49.35
#